data_AF-A0A6J4TJW0-F1
#
_entry.id   AF-A0A6J4TJW0-F1
#
_cell.length_a   1.000
_cell.length_b   1.000
_cell.length_c   1.000
_cell.angle_alpha   90.00
_cell.angle_beta   90.00
_cell.angle_gamma   90.00
#
_symmetry.space_group_name_H-M   'P 1'
#
loop_
_entity.id
_entity.type
_entity.pdbx_description
1 polymer ?
#
loop_
_entity_poly.entity_id
_entity_poly.type
_entity_poly.pdbx_seq_one_letter_code
_entity_poly.pdbx_strand_id
1 'polypeptide(L)'
;MEMTAIVLTFVVHVIGAGILVWALLDADEARPDWRGWWPREQRPDGPDAPPEPSGGGIQAPILPDAVPSPVRLREPGRLADAKPRPARRPAHPVEPVGEAARERELV
;
A
#
# COMPACT_ATOMS: atom_id res chain seq x y z
N MET A 1 11.68 -0.74 38.61
CA MET A 1 10.39 -0.58 37.90
C MET A 1 10.58 -0.57 36.38
N GLU A 2 11.60 0.10 35.84
CA GLU A 2 11.83 0.20 34.38
C GLU A 2 12.11 -1.15 33.71
N MET A 3 12.95 -2.00 34.29
CA MET A 3 13.16 -3.37 33.77
C MET A 3 11.88 -4.19 33.72
N THR A 4 10.99 -4.01 34.71
CA THR A 4 9.70 -4.72 34.75
C THR A 4 8.81 -4.32 33.58
N ALA A 5 8.74 -3.03 33.24
CA ALA A 5 8.00 -2.55 32.08
C ALA A 5 8.57 -3.09 30.76
N ILE A 6 9.89 -3.05 30.61
CA ILE A 6 10.56 -3.55 29.40
C ILE A 6 10.32 -5.05 29.22
N VAL A 7 10.50 -5.84 30.28
CA VAL A 7 10.28 -7.30 30.24
C VAL A 7 8.81 -7.61 29.95
N LEU A 8 7.87 -6.91 30.60
CA LEU A 8 6.44 -7.11 30.37
C LEU A 8 6.06 -6.81 28.91
N THR A 9 6.48 -5.65 28.40
CA THR A 9 6.21 -5.26 27.01
C THR A 9 6.83 -6.27 26.05
N PHE A 10 8.08 -6.68 26.28
CA PHE A 10 8.74 -7.67 25.44
C PHE A 10 7.99 -9.01 25.41
N VAL A 11 7.58 -9.52 26.57
CA VAL A 11 6.81 -10.78 26.68
C VAL A 11 5.49 -10.69 25.91
N VAL A 12 4.74 -9.60 26.07
CA VAL A 12 3.49 -9.37 25.33
C VAL A 12 3.72 -9.39 23.82
N HIS A 13 4.81 -8.79 23.34
CA HIS A 13 5.14 -8.77 21.91
C HIS A 13 5.57 -10.15 21.39
N VAL A 14 6.34 -10.91 22.17
CA VAL A 14 6.73 -12.28 21.78
C VAL A 14 5.50 -13.18 21.68
N ILE A 15 4.57 -13.08 22.63
CA ILE A 15 3.30 -13.82 22.59
C ILE A 15 2.47 -13.37 21.38
N GLY A 16 2.30 -12.06 21.17
CA GLY A 16 1.54 -11.53 20.04
C GLY A 16 2.12 -11.93 18.68
N ALA A 17 3.46 -11.88 18.53
CA ALA A 17 4.15 -12.33 17.33
C ALA A 17 3.98 -13.83 17.11
N GLY A 18 4.06 -14.63 18.17
CA GLY A 18 3.81 -16.08 18.11
C GLY A 18 2.39 -16.41 17.64
N ILE A 19 1.38 -15.75 18.20
CA ILE A 19 -0.02 -15.89 17.78
C ILE A 19 -0.19 -15.48 16.31
N LEU A 20 0.42 -14.36 15.89
CA LEU A 20 0.32 -13.88 14.51
C LEU A 20 0.94 -14.86 13.51
N VAL A 21 2.14 -15.38 13.81
CA VAL A 21 2.81 -16.37 12.98
C VAL A 21 2.01 -17.66 12.94
N TRP A 22 1.52 -18.13 14.08
CA TRP A 22 0.66 -19.32 14.14
C TRP A 22 -0.61 -19.14 13.30
N ALA A 23 -1.31 -18.01 13.45
CA ALA A 23 -2.50 -17.70 12.69
C ALA A 23 -2.22 -17.60 11.18
N LEU A 24 -1.04 -17.11 10.77
CA LEU A 24 -0.65 -17.06 9.37
C LEU A 24 -0.37 -18.45 8.78
N LEU A 25 0.22 -19.34 9.57
CA LEU A 25 0.47 -20.73 9.15
C LEU A 25 -0.83 -21.55 9.10
N ASP A 26 -1.70 -21.38 10.11
CA ASP A 26 -3.03 -22.00 10.16
C ASP A 26 -3.95 -21.44 9.06
N ALA A 27 -3.77 -20.17 8.67
CA ALA A 27 -4.50 -19.55 7.57
C ALA A 27 -4.26 -20.20 6.19
N ASP A 28 -3.13 -20.87 6.00
CA ASP A 28 -2.84 -21.56 4.73
C ASP A 28 -3.62 -22.89 4.64
N GLU A 29 -3.87 -23.55 5.77
CA GLU A 29 -4.65 -24.80 5.86
C GLU A 29 -6.16 -24.55 6.00
N ALA A 30 -6.53 -23.53 6.78
CA ALA A 30 -7.90 -23.10 6.99
C ALA A 30 -8.03 -21.67 6.46
N ARG A 31 -8.26 -21.49 5.15
CA ARG A 31 -8.50 -20.17 4.52
C ARG A 31 -9.38 -19.31 5.42
N PRO A 32 -8.84 -18.40 6.23
CA PRO A 32 -9.66 -17.61 7.11
C PRO A 32 -10.32 -16.64 6.16
N ASP A 33 -11.64 -16.58 6.18
CA ASP A 33 -12.40 -15.51 5.56
C ASP A 33 -12.12 -14.17 6.28
N TRP A 34 -10.85 -13.80 6.44
CA TRP A 34 -10.41 -12.45 6.70
C TRP A 34 -10.82 -11.56 5.54
N ARG A 35 -11.39 -12.01 4.42
CA ARG A 35 -12.12 -11.11 3.51
C ARG A 35 -13.56 -10.83 3.95
N GLY A 36 -14.11 -11.62 4.87
CA GLY A 36 -15.44 -11.49 5.45
C GLY A 36 -15.52 -10.57 6.67
N TRP A 37 -14.38 -10.16 7.25
CA TRP A 37 -14.33 -9.15 8.34
C TRP A 37 -14.60 -7.72 7.86
N TRP A 38 -14.51 -7.49 6.54
CA TRP A 38 -14.93 -6.24 5.93
C TRP A 38 -16.45 -6.31 5.88
N PRO A 39 -17.18 -5.25 6.28
CA PRO A 39 -18.60 -5.20 6.04
C PRO A 39 -18.82 -5.50 4.57
N ARG A 40 -19.38 -6.68 4.26
CA ARG A 40 -19.93 -6.92 2.94
C ARG A 40 -21.02 -5.88 2.82
N GLU A 41 -20.75 -4.81 2.10
CA GLU A 41 -21.80 -4.03 1.46
C GLU A 41 -22.75 -5.09 0.89
N GLN A 42 -23.99 -5.10 1.35
CA GLN A 42 -25.04 -5.95 0.80
C GLN A 42 -25.24 -5.51 -0.65
N ARG A 43 -24.30 -5.88 -1.52
CA ARG A 43 -24.51 -5.80 -2.96
C ARG A 43 -25.61 -6.82 -3.22
N PRO A 44 -26.72 -6.39 -3.84
CA PRO A 44 -27.59 -7.34 -4.53
C PRO A 44 -26.69 -8.22 -5.40
N ASP A 45 -27.02 -9.51 -5.53
CA ASP A 45 -26.30 -10.47 -6.37
C ASP A 45 -25.73 -9.76 -7.61
N GLY A 46 -24.40 -9.60 -7.61
CA GLY A 46 -23.74 -8.75 -8.58
C GLY A 46 -24.09 -9.24 -9.99
N PRO A 47 -24.34 -8.35 -10.96
CA PRO A 47 -24.62 -8.76 -12.32
C PRO A 47 -23.49 -9.66 -12.83
N ASP A 48 -23.84 -10.61 -13.71
CA ASP A 48 -22.91 -11.53 -14.37
C ASP A 48 -21.63 -10.81 -14.81
N ALA A 49 -20.49 -11.52 -14.70
CA ALA A 49 -19.18 -10.97 -14.99
C ALA A 49 -19.19 -10.19 -16.33
N PRO A 50 -18.65 -8.96 -16.37
CA PRO A 50 -18.74 -8.12 -17.55
C PRO A 50 -17.99 -8.79 -18.71
N PRO A 51 -18.50 -8.70 -19.95
CA PRO A 51 -17.81 -9.23 -21.11
C PRO A 51 -16.42 -8.60 -21.24
N GLU A 52 -15.45 -9.37 -21.75
CA GLU A 52 -14.09 -8.86 -21.97
C GLU A 52 -14.13 -7.61 -22.85
N PRO A 53 -13.35 -6.57 -22.51
CA PRO A 53 -13.37 -5.32 -23.25
C PRO A 53 -12.89 -5.55 -24.67
N SER A 54 -13.78 -5.38 -25.64
CA SER A 54 -13.40 -5.35 -27.06
C SER A 54 -12.57 -4.08 -27.30
N GLY A 55 -11.40 -4.27 -27.92
CA GLY A 55 -10.41 -3.22 -28.11
C GLY A 55 -10.99 -1.95 -28.74
N GLY A 56 -10.95 -0.86 -27.99
CA GLY A 56 -11.36 0.47 -28.42
C GLY A 56 -11.52 1.35 -27.20
N GLY A 57 -10.72 2.41 -27.09
CA GLY A 57 -10.57 3.23 -25.88
C GLY A 57 -11.89 3.64 -25.18
N ILE A 58 -11.78 3.70 -23.85
CA ILE A 58 -12.70 4.27 -22.83
C ILE A 58 -14.17 4.39 -23.28
N GLN A 59 -14.94 3.30 -23.12
CA GLN A 59 -16.36 3.41 -22.80
C GLN A 59 -16.54 3.13 -21.32
N ALA A 60 -15.95 3.99 -20.47
CA ALA A 60 -16.28 4.01 -19.06
C ALA A 60 -17.78 4.31 -18.90
N PRO A 61 -18.44 3.82 -17.84
CA PRO A 61 -19.86 4.05 -17.63
C PRO A 61 -20.16 5.54 -17.73
N ILE A 62 -21.15 5.92 -18.54
CA ILE A 62 -21.71 7.27 -18.53
C ILE A 62 -22.43 7.38 -17.19
N LEU A 63 -21.77 7.92 -16.15
CA LEU A 63 -22.44 8.31 -14.92
C LEU A 63 -23.28 9.56 -15.26
N PRO A 64 -24.62 9.48 -15.27
CA PRO A 64 -25.49 10.55 -15.78
C PRO A 64 -25.35 11.86 -14.98
N ASP A 65 -24.96 11.76 -13.70
CA ASP A 65 -24.79 12.91 -12.80
C ASP A 65 -23.32 13.24 -12.51
N ALA A 66 -22.37 12.62 -13.21
CA ALA A 66 -20.96 12.94 -13.03
C ALA A 66 -20.63 14.29 -13.67
N VAL A 67 -20.71 15.35 -12.86
CA VAL A 67 -20.26 16.68 -13.26
C VAL A 67 -18.73 16.73 -13.25
N PRO A 68 -18.07 17.12 -14.35
CA PRO A 68 -16.62 17.33 -14.37
C PRO A 68 -16.19 18.31 -13.29
N SER A 69 -15.07 18.03 -12.61
CA SER A 69 -14.48 18.96 -11.65
C SER A 69 -14.27 20.34 -12.31
N PRO A 70 -14.66 21.46 -11.66
CA PRO A 70 -14.41 22.80 -12.18
C PRO A 70 -12.92 23.12 -12.24
N VAL A 71 -12.09 22.37 -11.51
CA VAL A 71 -10.63 22.50 -11.51
C VAL A 71 -10.06 21.64 -12.62
N ARG A 72 -9.63 22.28 -13.71
CA ARG A 72 -8.88 21.61 -14.76
C ARG A 72 -7.48 21.26 -14.22
N LEU A 73 -7.22 19.97 -14.01
CA LEU A 73 -5.88 19.44 -13.65
C LEU A 73 -4.79 19.67 -14.73
N ARG A 74 -5.14 20.33 -15.85
CA ARG A 74 -4.27 20.57 -17.02
C ARG A 74 -4.35 22.01 -17.51
N GLU A 75 -4.66 22.98 -16.65
CA GLU A 75 -4.36 24.37 -17.01
C GLU A 75 -2.84 24.51 -17.27
N PRO A 76 -2.41 25.48 -18.10
CA PRO A 76 -1.00 25.83 -18.23
C PRO A 76 -0.47 26.35 -16.89
N GLY A 77 -0.01 25.43 -16.05
CA GLY A 77 0.47 25.68 -14.70
C GLY A 77 0.48 24.34 -13.95
N ARG A 78 1.64 23.93 -13.43
CA ARG A 78 1.67 22.68 -12.67
C ARG A 78 0.93 22.94 -11.36
N LEU A 79 0.08 22.01 -10.92
CA LEU A 79 -0.46 22.02 -9.55
C LEU A 79 0.66 22.15 -8.49
N ALA A 80 1.86 21.68 -8.82
CA ALA A 80 3.07 21.83 -8.03
C ALA A 80 3.54 23.28 -7.85
N ASP A 81 3.12 24.21 -8.71
CA ASP A 81 3.47 25.63 -8.66
C ASP A 81 2.54 26.41 -7.71
N ALA A 82 1.37 25.86 -7.37
CA ALA A 82 0.41 26.48 -6.47
C ALA A 82 0.88 26.50 -4.99
N LYS A 83 1.94 25.74 -4.67
CA LYS A 83 2.53 25.72 -3.33
C LYS A 83 4.06 25.84 -3.44
N PRO A 84 4.71 26.67 -2.60
CA PRO A 84 6.16 26.72 -2.59
C PRO A 84 6.71 25.32 -2.24
N ARG A 85 7.72 24.89 -3.01
CA ARG A 85 8.40 23.61 -2.76
C ARG A 85 9.00 23.65 -1.35
N PRO A 86 8.78 22.64 -0.49
CA PRO A 86 9.41 22.59 0.82
C PRO A 86 10.94 22.60 0.66
N ALA A 87 11.62 23.22 1.63
CA ALA A 87 13.08 23.29 1.65
C ALA A 87 13.66 21.88 1.51
N ARG A 88 14.60 21.71 0.57
CA ARG A 88 15.27 20.43 0.36
C ARG A 88 16.03 20.09 1.65
N ARG A 89 15.78 18.91 2.23
CA ARG A 89 16.61 18.37 3.30
C ARG A 89 18.07 18.37 2.82
N PRO A 90 19.06 18.69 3.68
CA PRO A 90 20.47 18.59 3.32
C PRO A 90 20.76 17.27 2.61
N ALA A 91 21.57 17.32 1.55
CA ALA A 91 22.01 16.12 0.86
C ALA A 91 22.70 15.23 1.90
N HIS A 92 22.14 14.05 2.17
CA HIS A 92 22.87 13.04 2.90
C HIS A 92 24.10 12.69 2.05
N PRO A 93 25.31 12.64 2.64
CA PRO A 93 26.46 12.09 1.93
C PRO A 93 26.09 10.67 1.49
N VAL A 94 26.36 10.36 0.21
CA VAL A 94 26.22 9.01 -0.30
C VAL A 94 27.22 8.17 0.48
N GLU A 95 26.72 7.24 1.29
CA GLU A 95 27.56 6.24 1.93
C GLU A 95 28.18 5.39 0.81
N PRO A 96 29.51 5.32 0.70
CA PRO A 96 30.13 4.52 -0.34
C PRO A 96 29.67 3.07 -0.18
N VAL A 97 29.11 2.52 -1.26
CA VAL A 97 28.80 1.09 -1.38
C VAL A 97 30.07 0.33 -1.01
N GLY A 98 29.98 -0.50 0.03
CA GLY A 98 31.11 -1.19 0.64
C GLY A 98 31.97 -1.94 -0.39
N GLU A 99 33.25 -2.09 -0.06
CA GLU A 99 34.34 -2.67 -0.86
C GLU A 99 34.07 -4.05 -1.49
N ALA A 100 32.96 -4.71 -1.17
CA ALA A 100 32.56 -6.01 -1.73
C ALA A 100 32.26 -6.00 -3.25
N ALA A 101 32.14 -4.84 -3.89
CA ALA A 101 31.97 -4.76 -5.35
C ALA A 101 33.29 -4.84 -6.15
N ARG A 102 34.46 -4.64 -5.52
CA ARG A 102 35.76 -4.62 -6.23
C ARG A 102 36.43 -5.99 -6.39
N GLU A 103 36.07 -6.99 -5.57
CA GLU A 103 36.69 -8.32 -5.66
C GLU A 103 36.08 -9.23 -6.73
N ARG A 104 34.93 -8.88 -7.31
CA ARG A 104 34.28 -9.72 -8.35
C ARG A 104 34.69 -9.42 -9.78
N GLU A 105 35.51 -8.40 -10.01
CA GLU A 105 35.97 -8.01 -11.35
C GLU A 105 37.39 -8.53 -11.68
N LEU A 106 37.97 -9.35 -10.80
CA LEU A 106 39.32 -9.94 -10.96
C LEU A 106 39.34 -11.48 -10.93
N VAL A 107 38.20 -12.15 -11.15
CA VAL A 107 38.13 -13.62 -11.33
C VAL A 107 37.63 -13.95 -12.72
#